data_AF-A0A7K9UP30-F1
#
_entry.id   AF-A0A7K9UP30-F1
#
_cell.length_a   1.000
_cell.length_b   1.000
_cell.length_c   1.000
_cell.angle_alpha   90.00
_cell.angle_beta   90.00
_cell.angle_gamma   90.00
#
_symmetry.space_group_name_H-M   'P 1'
#
loop_
_entity.id
_entity.type
_entity.pdbx_description
1 polymer ?
#
loop_
_entity_poly.entity_id
_entity_poly.type
_entity_poly.pdbx_seq_one_letter_code
_entity_poly.pdbx_strand_id
1 'polypeptide(L)'
;MAAGNLLLLLLLLLLPCCTALHSPPGCRIRITSTGLDLVKQEGLRFVEQELENITVSDLHGKEGQFHYNISQVKVVDLQLPFSDLHFQPRQHLVFNINNASISLRFRRQLLYWFFYDIGSINASADGVHIHTVLQLAKDEVGRLKISNITCNASIARMHAGFSGTLRKVYEFLSTFIVTGMRFLLSQQICPSLEHASLVLLNSLLDTVPVRNYVDEHIGIDYSLLRDPSISPDTLDLDFKGMFFYRARENQELENHAVEPVIKETERMVYVAFSEYFFDSAMHAYFQAGVLAIELEGEKVPKDLEVLLRATFFGTIFMLNPAVVDAPLRLVLQASAPPRCVIKPSGTSVSVSAFLNISLVPAGRPPVQLSSMAMESKLSAKVFLQGKALRVQLDLRRFRIYSKQSALESLALFSLQAPLKTLLQLTIMPIINERTKKGVQIPLPEGMDFTKEVVTNHAGFLTVGADLHFQKGLREVIEKYRSVPTTPTAPTSQPAAPSADPRQL
;
A
#
# COMPACT_ATOMS: atom_id res chain seq x y z
N MET A 1 62.13 9.47 -7.51
CA MET A 1 60.99 8.66 -7.03
C MET A 1 59.95 9.45 -6.20
N ALA A 2 59.94 10.79 -6.25
CA ALA A 2 58.99 11.60 -5.45
C ALA A 2 57.82 12.21 -6.25
N ALA A 3 57.96 12.34 -7.58
CA ALA A 3 56.92 12.94 -8.43
C ALA A 3 55.73 11.99 -8.74
N GLY A 4 55.95 10.68 -8.72
CA GLY A 4 54.91 9.69 -9.00
C GLY A 4 53.83 9.57 -7.91
N ASN A 5 54.20 9.79 -6.65
CA ASN A 5 53.25 9.71 -5.53
C ASN A 5 52.30 10.91 -5.46
N LEU A 6 52.72 12.09 -5.93
CA LEU A 6 51.85 13.27 -5.92
C LEU A 6 50.73 13.18 -6.98
N LEU A 7 51.04 12.56 -8.14
CA LEU A 7 50.06 12.34 -9.21
C LEU A 7 49.01 11.29 -8.81
N LEU A 8 49.40 10.27 -8.05
CA LEU A 8 48.50 9.25 -7.53
C LEU A 8 47.54 9.81 -6.46
N LEU A 9 48.02 10.71 -5.59
CA LEU A 9 47.19 11.42 -4.63
C LEU A 9 46.21 12.40 -5.31
N LEU A 10 46.63 13.09 -6.38
CA LEU A 10 45.71 13.93 -7.16
C LEU A 10 44.65 13.11 -7.91
N LEU A 11 44.98 11.92 -8.40
CA LEU A 11 43.99 11.02 -9.03
C LEU A 11 42.96 10.47 -8.03
N LEU A 12 43.37 10.22 -6.78
CA LEU A 12 42.48 9.81 -5.69
C LEU A 12 41.52 10.93 -5.24
N LEU A 13 41.94 12.20 -5.38
CA LEU A 13 41.11 13.39 -5.10
C LEU A 13 40.13 13.72 -6.23
N LEU A 14 40.32 13.15 -7.43
CA LEU A 14 39.48 13.36 -8.62
C LEU A 14 38.48 12.24 -8.88
N LEU A 15 38.43 11.20 -8.03
CA LEU A 15 37.30 10.26 -8.04
C LEU A 15 36.04 11.06 -7.68
N PRO A 16 35.08 11.23 -8.62
CA PRO A 16 33.76 11.64 -8.21
C PRO A 16 33.31 10.55 -7.25
N CYS A 17 33.08 10.90 -5.99
CA CYS A 17 32.29 10.07 -5.13
C CYS A 17 30.96 9.94 -5.87
N CYS A 18 30.75 8.83 -6.57
CA CYS A 18 29.45 8.39 -7.02
C CYS A 18 28.68 8.08 -5.73
N THR A 19 28.25 9.14 -5.03
CA THR A 19 27.17 9.04 -4.08
C THR A 19 26.02 8.52 -4.93
N ALA A 20 25.68 7.24 -4.75
CA ALA A 20 24.41 6.74 -5.22
C ALA A 20 23.37 7.80 -4.85
N LEU A 21 22.63 8.30 -5.84
CA LEU A 21 21.72 9.42 -5.68
C LEU A 21 20.66 9.00 -4.65
N HIS A 22 20.91 9.30 -3.38
CA HIS A 22 20.02 8.91 -2.28
C HIS A 22 18.82 9.83 -2.33
N SER A 23 17.78 9.37 -3.04
CA SER A 23 16.52 10.08 -3.08
C SER A 23 15.80 9.85 -1.74
N PRO A 24 15.45 10.91 -0.99
CA PRO A 24 14.70 10.74 0.25
C PRO A 24 13.29 10.21 -0.07
N PRO A 25 12.69 9.40 0.81
CA PRO A 25 11.34 8.89 0.61
C PRO A 25 10.29 10.00 0.76
N GLY A 26 9.26 9.98 -0.10
CA GLY A 26 8.04 10.76 0.09
C GLY A 26 7.19 10.20 1.23
N CYS A 27 7.18 8.86 1.36
CA CYS A 27 6.47 8.13 2.38
C CYS A 27 7.37 7.03 2.96
N ARG A 28 7.48 6.95 4.28
CA ARG A 28 8.22 5.87 4.98
C ARG A 28 7.26 5.15 5.91
N ILE A 29 7.17 3.83 5.80
CA ILE A 29 6.37 2.99 6.70
C ILE A 29 7.33 2.19 7.60
N ARG A 30 7.16 2.29 8.90
CA ARG A 30 7.83 1.46 9.91
C ARG A 30 6.83 0.51 10.54
N ILE A 31 7.16 -0.78 10.53
CA ILE A 31 6.46 -1.81 11.30
C ILE A 31 7.34 -2.16 12.50
N THR A 32 6.76 -2.18 13.70
CA THR A 32 7.46 -2.48 14.95
C THR A 32 7.27 -3.94 15.35
N SER A 33 8.01 -4.42 16.35
CA SER A 33 7.81 -5.77 16.91
C SER A 33 6.37 -5.98 17.39
N THR A 34 5.72 -4.96 17.93
CA THR A 34 4.30 -5.03 18.31
C THR A 34 3.38 -5.22 17.10
N GLY A 35 3.71 -4.61 15.96
CA GLY A 35 3.00 -4.87 14.70
C GLY A 35 3.29 -6.27 14.17
N LEU A 36 4.53 -6.74 14.30
CA LEU A 36 4.93 -8.07 13.90
C LEU A 36 4.22 -9.16 14.73
N ASP A 37 3.96 -8.91 16.02
CA ASP A 37 3.18 -9.81 16.86
C ASP A 37 1.74 -10.00 16.36
N LEU A 38 1.11 -8.95 15.83
CA LEU A 38 -0.20 -9.08 15.18
C LEU A 38 -0.09 -9.95 13.92
N VAL A 39 0.93 -9.72 13.09
CA VAL A 39 1.20 -10.53 11.90
C VAL A 39 1.48 -11.99 12.28
N LYS A 40 2.17 -12.24 13.39
CA LYS A 40 2.44 -13.57 13.93
C LYS A 40 1.15 -14.32 14.25
N GLN A 41 0.19 -13.67 14.91
CA GLN A 41 -1.07 -14.31 15.29
C GLN A 41 -1.86 -14.77 14.06
N GLU A 42 -1.98 -13.92 13.05
CA GLU A 42 -2.71 -14.27 11.83
C GLU A 42 -1.90 -15.21 10.92
N GLY A 43 -0.59 -15.04 10.87
CA GLY A 43 0.34 -15.93 10.17
C GLY A 43 0.36 -17.34 10.75
N LEU A 44 0.25 -17.50 12.08
CA LEU A 44 0.18 -18.80 12.73
C LEU A 44 -1.08 -19.55 12.29
N ARG A 45 -2.25 -18.90 12.29
CA ARG A 45 -3.50 -19.49 11.80
C ARG A 45 -3.40 -19.91 10.33
N PHE A 46 -2.76 -19.09 9.51
CA PHE A 46 -2.51 -19.42 8.12
C PHE A 46 -1.61 -20.66 7.98
N VAL A 47 -0.53 -20.74 8.75
CA VAL A 47 0.36 -21.92 8.77
C VAL A 47 -0.37 -23.17 9.25
N GLU A 48 -1.22 -23.07 10.29
CA GLU A 48 -2.04 -24.19 10.76
C GLU A 48 -2.91 -24.75 9.63
N GLN A 49 -3.58 -23.88 8.88
CA GLN A 49 -4.43 -24.27 7.74
C GLN A 49 -3.66 -24.92 6.59
N GLU A 50 -2.43 -24.46 6.31
CA GLU A 50 -1.59 -25.07 5.28
C GLU A 50 -1.06 -26.44 5.72
N LEU A 51 -0.66 -26.58 6.99
CA LEU A 51 -0.18 -27.84 7.55
C LEU A 51 -1.30 -28.87 7.75
N GLU A 52 -2.53 -28.46 8.06
CA GLU A 52 -3.70 -29.35 8.12
C GLU A 52 -4.00 -29.99 6.76
N ASN A 53 -3.74 -29.27 5.67
CA ASN A 53 -3.99 -29.71 4.29
C ASN A 53 -2.75 -30.32 3.62
N ILE A 54 -1.72 -30.68 4.39
CA ILE A 54 -0.49 -31.25 3.87
C ILE A 54 -0.74 -32.60 3.17
N THR A 55 -0.14 -32.77 2.00
CA THR A 55 -0.24 -34.00 1.21
C THR A 55 0.98 -34.88 1.45
N VAL A 56 0.82 -35.91 2.29
CA VAL A 56 1.87 -36.90 2.53
C VAL A 56 1.71 -38.08 1.58
N SER A 57 2.79 -38.46 0.90
CA SER A 57 2.80 -39.59 -0.04
C SER A 57 2.49 -40.93 0.66
N ASP A 58 1.80 -41.81 -0.07
CA ASP A 58 1.50 -43.16 0.40
C ASP A 58 2.79 -43.98 0.58
N LEU A 59 2.89 -44.67 1.72
CA LEU A 59 4.05 -45.49 2.08
C LEU A 59 3.70 -46.97 1.87
N HIS A 60 4.31 -47.60 0.88
CA HIS A 60 4.09 -49.01 0.54
C HIS A 60 5.41 -49.77 0.39
N GLY A 61 5.37 -51.10 0.53
CA GLY A 61 6.56 -51.94 0.35
C GLY A 61 6.35 -53.40 0.72
N LYS A 62 7.42 -54.18 0.55
CA LYS A 62 7.45 -55.62 0.82
C LYS A 62 8.74 -55.98 1.55
N GLU A 63 8.62 -56.70 2.67
CA GLU A 63 9.73 -57.25 3.45
C GLU A 63 9.47 -58.74 3.68
N GLY A 64 10.18 -59.63 2.96
CA GLY A 64 9.93 -61.07 3.02
C GLY A 64 8.50 -61.45 2.58
N GLN A 65 7.72 -62.07 3.49
CA GLN A 65 6.32 -62.44 3.27
C GLN A 65 5.32 -61.36 3.70
N PHE A 66 5.83 -60.18 4.07
CA PHE A 66 5.03 -59.07 4.53
C PHE A 66 4.91 -58.01 3.45
N HIS A 67 3.68 -57.58 3.17
CA HIS A 67 3.38 -56.43 2.33
C HIS A 67 2.62 -55.39 3.14
N TYR A 68 2.98 -54.12 3.00
CA TYR A 68 2.27 -53.02 3.63
C TYR A 68 1.92 -51.95 2.60
N ASN A 69 0.78 -51.31 2.85
CA ASN A 69 0.35 -50.10 2.18
C ASN A 69 -0.30 -49.16 3.21
N ILE A 70 0.33 -48.02 3.44
CA ILE A 70 -0.14 -46.93 4.27
C ILE A 70 -0.57 -45.81 3.33
N SER A 71 -1.85 -45.47 3.39
CA SER A 71 -2.45 -44.48 2.50
C SER A 71 -3.39 -43.54 3.24
N GLN A 72 -3.83 -42.49 2.56
CA GLN A 72 -4.84 -41.55 3.08
C GLN A 72 -4.41 -40.91 4.40
N VAL A 73 -3.16 -40.45 4.45
CA VAL A 73 -2.62 -39.72 5.60
C VAL A 73 -3.31 -38.37 5.70
N LYS A 74 -3.91 -38.09 6.86
CA LYS A 74 -4.60 -36.83 7.14
C LYS A 74 -4.16 -36.30 8.50
N VAL A 75 -3.92 -34.99 8.57
CA VAL A 75 -3.79 -34.28 9.84
C VAL A 75 -5.18 -34.15 10.44
N VAL A 76 -5.28 -34.43 11.75
CA VAL A 76 -6.54 -34.40 12.51
C VAL A 76 -6.54 -33.28 13.53
N ASP A 77 -5.38 -33.02 14.14
CA ASP A 77 -5.20 -31.98 15.15
C ASP A 77 -3.75 -31.47 15.06
N LEU A 78 -3.57 -30.18 15.28
CA LEU A 78 -2.28 -29.51 15.23
C LEU A 78 -2.14 -28.59 16.45
N GLN A 79 -1.05 -28.74 17.19
CA GLN A 79 -0.76 -27.93 18.37
C GLN A 79 0.59 -27.25 18.19
N LEU A 80 0.57 -25.92 18.07
CA LEU A 80 1.75 -25.07 17.88
C LEU A 80 1.98 -24.14 19.09
N PRO A 81 2.26 -24.67 20.30
CA PRO A 81 2.22 -23.91 21.55
C PRO A 81 3.31 -22.84 21.66
N PHE A 82 4.50 -23.08 21.08
CA PHE A 82 5.63 -22.17 21.14
C PHE A 82 6.00 -21.71 19.73
N SER A 83 5.35 -20.63 19.31
CA SER A 83 5.63 -19.96 18.03
C SER A 83 6.21 -18.57 18.25
N ASP A 84 7.20 -18.22 17.44
CA ASP A 84 7.86 -16.93 17.46
C ASP A 84 8.06 -16.39 16.05
N LEU A 85 7.94 -15.07 15.89
CA LEU A 85 8.19 -14.35 14.65
C LEU A 85 8.92 -13.07 15.00
N HIS A 86 10.16 -12.94 14.53
CA HIS A 86 11.00 -11.79 14.85
C HIS A 86 11.78 -11.29 13.64
N PHE A 87 12.23 -10.04 13.75
CA PHE A 87 13.10 -9.43 12.77
C PHE A 87 14.53 -9.93 12.92
N GLN A 88 15.17 -10.25 11.81
CA GLN A 88 16.60 -10.54 11.77
C GLN A 88 17.29 -9.59 10.78
N PRO A 89 18.40 -8.93 11.20
CA PRO A 89 19.15 -8.04 10.32
C PRO A 89 19.53 -8.69 8.99
N ARG A 90 19.70 -7.86 7.96
CA ARG A 90 19.88 -8.26 6.55
C ARG A 90 18.59 -8.77 5.89
N GLN A 91 17.49 -8.04 6.08
CA GLN A 91 16.23 -8.25 5.34
C GLN A 91 15.52 -9.58 5.64
N HIS A 92 15.74 -10.18 6.81
CA HIS A 92 15.15 -11.46 7.16
C HIS A 92 14.02 -11.31 8.19
N LEU A 93 12.95 -12.09 8.00
CA LEU A 93 11.97 -12.44 9.03
C LEU A 93 12.16 -13.89 9.41
N VAL A 94 12.24 -14.19 10.69
CA VAL A 94 12.46 -15.56 11.18
C VAL A 94 11.20 -16.02 11.89
N PHE A 95 10.64 -17.13 11.41
CA PHE A 95 9.50 -17.81 11.99
C PHE A 95 9.95 -19.14 12.56
N ASN A 96 9.73 -19.31 13.87
CA ASN A 96 10.15 -20.49 14.61
C ASN A 96 8.96 -21.14 15.32
N ILE A 97 8.86 -22.46 15.20
CA ILE A 97 7.95 -23.29 15.97
C ILE A 97 8.78 -24.31 16.73
N ASN A 98 8.54 -24.39 18.04
CA ASN A 98 9.22 -25.31 18.93
C ASN A 98 8.22 -26.23 19.61
N ASN A 99 8.60 -27.51 19.75
CA ASN A 99 7.87 -28.51 20.51
C ASN A 99 6.38 -28.60 20.12
N ALA A 100 6.09 -28.55 18.83
CA ALA A 100 4.74 -28.75 18.30
C ALA A 100 4.36 -30.24 18.31
N SER A 101 3.04 -30.50 18.29
CA SER A 101 2.48 -31.85 18.16
C SER A 101 1.51 -31.90 16.97
N ILE A 102 1.65 -32.92 16.14
CA ILE A 102 0.80 -33.16 14.97
C ILE A 102 0.11 -34.51 15.13
N SER A 103 -1.21 -34.51 15.27
CA SER A 103 -2.02 -35.73 15.29
C SER A 103 -2.43 -36.10 13.88
N LEU A 104 -2.22 -37.36 13.53
CA LEU A 104 -2.42 -37.90 12.19
C LEU A 104 -3.33 -39.11 12.24
N ARG A 105 -4.08 -39.30 11.17
CA ARG A 105 -4.84 -40.52 10.91
C ARG A 105 -4.50 -41.03 9.52
N PHE A 106 -4.16 -42.30 9.42
CA PHE A 106 -3.89 -42.94 8.13
C PHE A 106 -4.52 -44.33 8.06
N ARG A 107 -4.78 -44.78 6.84
CA ARG A 107 -5.28 -46.12 6.56
C ARG A 107 -4.11 -47.08 6.41
N ARG A 108 -4.19 -48.22 7.08
CA ARG A 108 -3.26 -49.34 6.92
C ARG A 108 -3.90 -50.47 6.14
N GLN A 109 -3.10 -51.12 5.31
CA GLN A 109 -3.39 -52.40 4.69
C GLN A 109 -2.13 -53.25 4.83
N LEU A 110 -2.22 -54.31 5.62
CA LEU A 110 -1.12 -55.22 5.90
C LEU A 110 -1.48 -56.62 5.40
N LEU A 111 -0.55 -57.28 4.74
CA LEU A 111 -0.67 -58.66 4.29
C LEU A 111 0.53 -59.45 4.79
N TYR A 112 0.29 -60.51 5.57
CA TYR A 112 1.33 -61.41 6.06
C TYR A 112 0.95 -62.85 5.74
N TRP A 113 1.67 -63.48 4.80
CA TRP A 113 1.44 -64.83 4.29
C TRP A 113 0.02 -65.07 3.74
N PHE A 114 -0.99 -65.27 4.60
CA PHE A 114 -2.41 -65.42 4.27
C PHE A 114 -3.35 -64.57 5.14
N PHE A 115 -2.81 -63.81 6.10
CA PHE A 115 -3.57 -62.89 6.94
C PHE A 115 -3.60 -61.50 6.32
N TYR A 116 -4.80 -60.94 6.22
CA TYR A 116 -5.02 -59.58 5.71
C TYR A 116 -5.66 -58.71 6.79
N ASP A 117 -5.07 -57.55 7.03
CA ASP A 117 -5.46 -56.62 8.08
C ASP A 117 -5.59 -55.20 7.52
N ILE A 118 -6.81 -54.68 7.53
CA ILE A 118 -7.13 -53.31 7.13
C ILE A 118 -7.65 -52.55 8.34
N GLY A 119 -7.16 -51.34 8.56
CA GLY A 119 -7.72 -50.46 9.57
C GLY A 119 -7.27 -49.02 9.42
N SER A 120 -7.62 -48.18 10.39
CA SER A 120 -7.03 -46.86 10.54
C SER A 120 -6.13 -46.82 11.77
N ILE A 121 -5.00 -46.14 11.66
CA ILE A 121 -4.07 -45.89 12.76
C ILE A 121 -4.15 -44.40 13.09
N ASN A 122 -4.23 -44.11 14.38
CA ASN A 122 -3.98 -42.78 14.90
C ASN A 122 -2.51 -42.71 15.32
N ALA A 123 -1.84 -41.64 14.90
CA ALA A 123 -0.45 -41.38 15.24
C ALA A 123 -0.28 -39.94 15.75
N SER A 124 0.74 -39.72 16.56
CA SER A 124 1.18 -38.39 16.99
C SER A 124 2.64 -38.20 16.58
N ALA A 125 2.97 -37.06 16.00
CA ALA A 125 4.34 -36.59 15.82
C ALA A 125 4.60 -35.53 16.88
N ASP A 126 5.53 -35.80 17.79
CA ASP A 126 5.78 -34.97 18.97
C ASP A 126 7.18 -34.37 18.93
N GLY A 127 7.29 -33.15 19.48
CA GLY A 127 8.53 -32.40 19.45
C GLY A 127 8.89 -31.95 18.03
N VAL A 128 7.89 -31.48 17.27
CA VAL A 128 8.12 -30.91 15.94
C VAL A 128 8.77 -29.53 16.10
N HIS A 129 9.86 -29.34 15.37
CA HIS A 129 10.60 -28.09 15.28
C HIS A 129 10.63 -27.62 13.84
N ILE A 130 10.24 -26.37 13.61
CA ILE A 130 10.23 -25.72 12.30
C ILE A 130 10.98 -24.40 12.45
N HIS A 131 11.99 -24.20 11.63
CA HIS A 131 12.76 -22.96 11.56
C HIS A 131 12.72 -22.46 10.12
N THR A 132 12.09 -21.31 9.91
CA THR A 132 11.88 -20.70 8.60
C THR A 132 12.45 -19.29 8.58
N VAL A 133 13.24 -18.96 7.56
CA VAL A 133 13.76 -17.61 7.33
C VAL A 133 13.22 -17.11 6.00
N LEU A 134 12.49 -16.00 6.03
CA LEU A 134 11.94 -15.31 4.87
C LEU A 134 12.82 -14.12 4.52
N GLN A 135 13.27 -14.03 3.28
CA GLN A 135 14.02 -12.87 2.78
C GLN A 135 13.08 -11.90 2.08
N LEU A 136 13.00 -10.68 2.59
CA LEU A 136 12.22 -9.60 1.99
C LEU A 136 13.08 -8.80 1.02
N ALA A 137 12.55 -8.51 -0.16
CA ALA A 137 13.25 -7.70 -1.15
C ALA A 137 12.28 -6.84 -1.95
N LYS A 138 12.84 -5.85 -2.62
CA LYS A 138 12.16 -5.10 -3.66
C LYS A 138 12.21 -5.87 -4.99
N ASP A 139 11.12 -5.86 -5.76
CA ASP A 139 11.12 -6.35 -7.15
C ASP A 139 11.51 -5.26 -8.17
N GLU A 140 11.57 -5.61 -9.46
CA GLU A 140 11.96 -4.64 -10.51
C GLU A 140 10.94 -3.51 -10.70
N VAL A 141 9.68 -3.73 -10.31
CA VAL A 141 8.59 -2.75 -10.41
C VAL A 141 8.46 -1.90 -9.13
N GLY A 142 9.22 -2.22 -8.09
CA GLY A 142 9.20 -1.53 -6.80
C GLY A 142 8.20 -2.09 -5.78
N ARG A 143 7.76 -3.34 -5.93
CA ARG A 143 6.93 -4.05 -4.94
C ARG A 143 7.76 -4.70 -3.85
N LEU A 144 7.16 -4.83 -2.68
CA LEU A 144 7.66 -5.71 -1.62
C LEU A 144 7.32 -7.16 -1.99
N LYS A 145 8.32 -8.05 -1.90
CA LYS A 145 8.12 -9.49 -2.05
C LYS A 145 8.99 -10.29 -1.09
N ILE A 146 8.59 -11.54 -0.86
CA ILE A 146 9.46 -12.57 -0.31
C ILE A 146 10.26 -13.15 -1.48
N SER A 147 11.55 -12.83 -1.56
CA SER A 147 12.43 -13.24 -2.66
C SER A 147 12.98 -14.65 -2.51
N ASN A 148 13.18 -15.08 -1.26
CA ASN A 148 13.73 -16.38 -0.93
C ASN A 148 13.22 -16.85 0.43
N ILE A 149 13.26 -18.15 0.66
CA ILE A 149 12.91 -18.81 1.90
C ILE A 149 13.94 -19.91 2.17
N THR A 150 14.35 -20.04 3.43
CA THR A 150 15.04 -21.24 3.91
C THR A 150 14.20 -21.89 5.00
N CYS A 151 14.00 -23.20 4.91
CA CYS A 151 13.20 -23.95 5.86
C CYS A 151 13.97 -25.18 6.34
N ASN A 152 13.94 -25.41 7.66
CA ASN A 152 14.38 -26.64 8.28
C ASN A 152 13.28 -27.15 9.21
N ALA A 153 12.78 -28.36 8.95
CA ALA A 153 11.76 -29.01 9.74
C ALA A 153 12.28 -30.35 10.24
N SER A 154 12.07 -30.63 11.53
CA SER A 154 12.43 -31.89 12.16
C SER A 154 11.37 -32.34 13.15
N ILE A 155 11.27 -33.64 13.34
CA ILE A 155 10.31 -34.27 14.24
C ILE A 155 11.13 -35.05 15.27
N ALA A 156 10.95 -34.82 16.57
CA ALA A 156 11.74 -35.49 17.59
C ALA A 156 11.33 -36.96 17.76
N ARG A 157 10.02 -37.24 17.82
CA ARG A 157 9.45 -38.58 17.98
C ARG A 157 8.14 -38.70 17.24
N MET A 158 7.78 -39.93 16.86
CA MET A 158 6.47 -40.24 16.34
C MET A 158 5.96 -41.51 17.01
N HIS A 159 4.70 -41.51 17.39
CA HIS A 159 4.01 -42.63 18.04
C HIS A 159 2.81 -43.02 17.21
N ALA A 160 2.50 -44.31 17.13
CA ALA A 160 1.36 -44.81 16.39
C ALA A 160 0.65 -45.89 17.20
N GLY A 161 -0.65 -45.71 17.40
CA GLY A 161 -1.51 -46.65 18.09
C GLY A 161 -1.95 -47.77 17.15
N PHE A 162 -1.24 -48.89 17.15
CA PHE A 162 -1.66 -50.08 16.42
C PHE A 162 -2.66 -50.88 17.27
N SER A 163 -3.95 -50.83 16.91
CA SER A 163 -5.00 -51.65 17.54
C SER A 163 -5.12 -53.02 16.84
N GLY A 164 -5.23 -54.11 17.61
CA GLY A 164 -5.51 -55.45 17.07
C GLY A 164 -4.98 -56.61 17.95
N THR A 165 -5.20 -57.85 17.49
CA THR A 165 -4.85 -59.10 18.21
C THR A 165 -3.40 -59.54 18.04
N LEU A 166 -2.63 -58.97 17.09
CA LEU A 166 -1.28 -59.41 16.72
C LEU A 166 -0.16 -58.49 17.26
N ARG A 167 -0.13 -58.27 18.59
CA ARG A 167 0.77 -57.32 19.28
C ARG A 167 2.26 -57.40 18.86
N LYS A 168 2.84 -58.60 18.75
CA LYS A 168 4.26 -58.79 18.39
C LYS A 168 4.59 -58.41 16.94
N VAL A 169 3.65 -58.64 16.02
CA VAL A 169 3.80 -58.24 14.60
C VAL A 169 3.73 -56.71 14.50
N TYR A 170 2.87 -56.09 15.31
CA TYR A 170 2.78 -54.63 15.37
C TYR A 170 4.03 -53.96 15.95
N GLU A 171 4.74 -54.53 16.93
CA GLU A 171 5.95 -53.90 17.51
C GLU A 171 7.12 -53.73 16.51
N PHE A 172 7.36 -54.74 15.66
CA PHE A 172 8.38 -54.63 14.61
C PHE A 172 7.95 -53.65 13.51
N LEU A 173 6.71 -53.80 13.03
CA LEU A 173 6.15 -53.01 11.94
C LEU A 173 5.91 -51.55 12.32
N SER A 174 5.56 -51.30 13.59
CA SER A 174 5.39 -49.96 14.11
C SER A 174 6.67 -49.19 13.96
N THR A 175 7.82 -49.79 14.25
CA THR A 175 9.11 -49.09 14.17
C THR A 175 9.43 -48.65 12.74
N PHE A 176 9.23 -49.54 11.76
CA PHE A 176 9.48 -49.21 10.35
C PHE A 176 8.49 -48.17 9.81
N ILE A 177 7.18 -48.39 10.01
CA ILE A 177 6.13 -47.48 9.53
C ILE A 177 6.26 -46.11 10.19
N VAL A 178 6.51 -46.05 11.50
CA VAL A 178 6.70 -44.79 12.23
C VAL A 178 7.94 -44.06 11.73
N THR A 179 9.05 -44.75 11.48
CA THR A 179 10.28 -44.13 10.96
C THR A 179 10.07 -43.58 9.55
N GLY A 180 9.45 -44.37 8.66
CA GLY A 180 9.13 -43.95 7.29
C GLY A 180 8.16 -42.77 7.26
N MET A 181 7.07 -42.85 8.03
CA MET A 181 6.08 -41.76 8.11
C MET A 181 6.65 -40.49 8.73
N ARG A 182 7.48 -40.61 9.77
CA ARG A 182 8.21 -39.48 10.35
C ARG A 182 9.09 -38.82 9.30
N PHE A 183 9.84 -39.58 8.52
CA PHE A 183 10.70 -39.05 7.47
C PHE A 183 9.89 -38.35 6.38
N LEU A 184 8.84 -38.99 5.86
CA LEU A 184 7.97 -38.42 4.83
C LEU A 184 7.28 -37.14 5.30
N LEU A 185 6.75 -37.12 6.52
CA LEU A 185 6.13 -35.93 7.08
C LEU A 185 7.15 -34.80 7.26
N SER A 186 8.32 -35.09 7.82
CA SER A 186 9.40 -34.10 7.97
C SER A 186 9.83 -33.50 6.63
N GLN A 187 9.82 -34.30 5.56
CA GLN A 187 10.14 -33.84 4.21
C GLN A 187 9.03 -33.01 3.56
N GLN A 188 7.76 -33.18 3.94
CA GLN A 188 6.64 -32.46 3.33
C GLN A 188 6.34 -31.11 3.99
N ILE A 189 6.73 -30.90 5.25
CA ILE A 189 6.48 -29.64 5.96
C ILE A 189 7.12 -28.45 5.23
N CYS A 190 8.41 -28.55 4.87
CA CYS A 190 9.09 -27.42 4.23
C CYS A 190 8.56 -27.08 2.83
N PRO A 191 8.36 -28.04 1.90
CA PRO A 191 7.72 -27.75 0.61
C PRO A 191 6.35 -27.07 0.72
N SER A 192 5.54 -27.45 1.72
CA SER A 192 4.26 -26.79 2.00
C SER A 192 4.46 -25.33 2.42
N LEU A 193 5.38 -25.06 3.36
CA LEU A 193 5.69 -23.69 3.80
C LEU A 193 6.38 -22.84 2.72
N GLU A 194 7.20 -23.45 1.86
CA GLU A 194 7.80 -22.81 0.69
C GLU A 194 6.72 -22.35 -0.29
N HIS A 195 5.76 -23.20 -0.61
CA HIS A 195 4.62 -22.82 -1.44
C HIS A 195 3.78 -21.72 -0.79
N ALA A 196 3.46 -21.87 0.50
CA ALA A 196 2.70 -20.88 1.25
C ALA A 196 3.39 -19.50 1.26
N SER A 197 4.72 -19.47 1.38
CA SER A 197 5.47 -18.22 1.46
C SER A 197 5.73 -17.57 0.10
N LEU A 198 6.26 -18.34 -0.86
CA LEU A 198 6.69 -17.80 -2.15
C LEU A 198 5.53 -17.56 -3.12
N VAL A 199 4.40 -18.27 -2.96
CA VAL A 199 3.25 -18.15 -3.85
C VAL A 199 2.10 -17.45 -3.12
N LEU A 200 1.63 -18.01 -2.01
CA LEU A 200 0.39 -17.53 -1.38
C LEU A 200 0.61 -16.18 -0.67
N LEU A 201 1.62 -16.03 0.19
CA LEU A 201 1.90 -14.74 0.83
C LEU A 201 2.32 -13.66 -0.17
N ASN A 202 3.09 -14.01 -1.20
CA ASN A 202 3.40 -13.05 -2.26
C ASN A 202 2.15 -12.59 -3.03
N SER A 203 1.14 -13.45 -3.23
CA SER A 203 -0.13 -13.02 -3.84
C SER A 203 -0.89 -11.99 -2.99
N LEU A 204 -0.74 -12.05 -1.67
CA LEU A 204 -1.26 -11.01 -0.76
C LEU A 204 -0.41 -9.73 -0.86
N LEU A 205 0.92 -9.84 -0.88
CA LEU A 205 1.81 -8.68 -1.01
C LEU A 205 1.63 -7.98 -2.36
N ASP A 206 1.26 -8.70 -3.42
CA ASP A 206 0.91 -8.16 -4.73
C ASP A 206 -0.34 -7.26 -4.71
N THR A 207 -1.17 -7.33 -3.65
CA THR A 207 -2.30 -6.40 -3.47
C THR A 207 -1.86 -5.02 -2.98
N VAL A 208 -0.61 -4.87 -2.53
CA VAL A 208 -0.08 -3.58 -2.10
C VAL A 208 0.06 -2.67 -3.32
N PRO A 209 -0.56 -1.48 -3.29
CA PRO A 209 -0.56 -0.61 -4.44
C PRO A 209 0.82 -0.01 -4.70
N VAL A 210 1.35 -0.24 -5.90
CA VAL A 210 2.58 0.42 -6.39
C VAL A 210 2.23 1.71 -7.07
N ARG A 211 1.39 1.65 -8.10
CA ARG A 211 1.10 2.79 -8.95
C ARG A 211 -0.37 2.79 -9.32
N ASN A 212 -1.11 3.75 -8.76
CA ASN A 212 -2.56 3.77 -8.82
C ASN A 212 -3.08 5.15 -9.21
N TYR A 213 -4.19 5.19 -9.94
CA TYR A 213 -4.92 6.44 -10.11
C TYR A 213 -5.69 6.79 -8.84
N VAL A 214 -5.62 8.06 -8.47
CA VAL A 214 -6.35 8.61 -7.32
C VAL A 214 -7.72 9.09 -7.76
N ASP A 215 -7.76 9.75 -8.92
CA ASP A 215 -8.97 10.20 -9.60
C ASP A 215 -8.76 10.28 -11.11
N GLU A 216 -9.68 10.93 -11.83
CA GLU A 216 -9.59 11.10 -13.28
C GLU A 216 -8.42 11.97 -13.75
N HIS A 217 -7.75 12.73 -12.87
CA HIS A 217 -6.70 13.69 -13.20
C HIS A 217 -5.30 13.22 -12.81
N ILE A 218 -5.14 12.60 -11.63
CA ILE A 218 -3.81 12.28 -11.08
C ILE A 218 -3.68 10.82 -10.63
N GLY A 219 -2.44 10.35 -10.59
CA GLY A 219 -2.05 9.08 -9.97
C GLY A 219 -0.97 9.27 -8.93
N ILE A 220 -0.67 8.20 -8.21
CA ILE A 220 0.38 8.14 -7.19
C ILE A 220 1.28 6.92 -7.42
N ASP A 221 2.58 7.13 -7.18
CA ASP A 221 3.65 6.14 -7.25
C ASP A 221 4.22 5.89 -5.84
N TYR A 222 3.90 4.73 -5.29
CA TYR A 222 4.43 4.09 -4.10
C TYR A 222 5.40 2.95 -4.45
N SER A 223 6.16 3.03 -5.54
CA SER A 223 7.30 2.13 -5.72
C SER A 223 8.29 2.28 -4.56
N LEU A 224 8.80 1.15 -4.08
CA LEU A 224 9.89 1.12 -3.11
C LEU A 224 11.16 1.71 -3.76
N LEU A 225 11.85 2.56 -3.01
CA LEU A 225 13.11 3.15 -3.46
C LEU A 225 14.25 2.14 -3.34
N ARG A 226 14.25 1.34 -2.28
CA ARG A 226 15.29 0.39 -1.92
C ARG A 226 14.70 -0.87 -1.27
N ASP A 227 15.53 -1.88 -1.07
CA ASP A 227 15.13 -3.06 -0.29
C ASP A 227 14.76 -2.68 1.15
N PRO A 228 13.89 -3.45 1.82
CA PRO A 228 13.49 -3.15 3.19
C PRO A 228 14.67 -3.06 4.15
N SER A 229 14.62 -2.12 5.09
CA SER A 229 15.64 -1.99 6.13
C SER A 229 15.14 -2.64 7.41
N ILE A 230 15.81 -3.71 7.85
CA ILE A 230 15.41 -4.47 9.04
C ILE A 230 16.42 -4.26 10.17
N SER A 231 15.93 -3.77 11.30
CA SER A 231 16.60 -3.72 12.60
C SER A 231 16.06 -4.84 13.50
N PRO A 232 16.63 -5.08 14.70
CA PRO A 232 16.10 -6.09 15.62
C PRO A 232 14.63 -5.90 16.01
N ASP A 233 14.13 -4.65 16.00
CA ASP A 233 12.79 -4.32 16.50
C ASP A 233 11.89 -3.64 15.46
N THR A 234 12.42 -3.35 14.26
CA THR A 234 11.70 -2.58 13.24
C THR A 234 12.00 -3.05 11.82
N LEU A 235 10.99 -2.94 10.97
CA LEU A 235 11.05 -3.08 9.52
C LEU A 235 10.64 -1.75 8.87
N ASP A 236 11.56 -1.11 8.16
CA ASP A 236 11.35 0.16 7.48
C ASP A 236 11.25 -0.02 5.96
N LEU A 237 10.20 0.56 5.38
CA LEU A 237 9.87 0.54 3.95
C LEU A 237 9.87 1.98 3.42
N ASP A 238 10.76 2.23 2.45
CA ASP A 238 10.93 3.55 1.83
C ASP A 238 10.19 3.62 0.50
N PHE A 239 9.08 4.34 0.48
CA PHE A 239 8.27 4.54 -0.70
C PHE A 239 8.55 5.89 -1.36
N LYS A 240 8.51 5.92 -2.70
CA LYS A 240 8.63 7.14 -3.49
C LYS A 240 7.58 8.18 -3.09
N GLY A 241 6.31 7.77 -2.97
CA GLY A 241 5.21 8.61 -2.48
C GLY A 241 5.02 9.88 -3.33
N MET A 242 5.08 9.74 -4.66
CA MET A 242 5.03 10.86 -5.60
C MET A 242 3.74 10.82 -6.42
N PHE A 243 3.03 11.95 -6.48
CA PHE A 243 1.87 12.07 -7.36
C PHE A 243 2.25 12.61 -8.74
N PHE A 244 1.64 12.06 -9.78
CA PHE A 244 1.87 12.43 -11.17
C PHE A 244 0.57 12.80 -11.89
N TYR A 245 0.67 13.70 -12.86
CA TYR A 245 -0.44 14.03 -13.74
C TYR A 245 -0.64 12.92 -14.78
N ARG A 246 -1.88 12.44 -14.96
CA ARG A 246 -2.17 11.28 -15.83
C ARG A 246 -1.79 11.48 -17.29
N ALA A 247 -1.86 12.70 -17.84
CA ALA A 247 -1.41 12.93 -19.22
C ALA A 247 0.12 12.95 -19.37
N ARG A 248 0.89 12.95 -18.27
CA ARG A 248 2.35 13.00 -18.23
C ARG A 248 2.92 12.09 -17.14
N GLU A 249 2.59 10.81 -17.22
CA GLU A 249 2.94 9.83 -16.18
C GLU A 249 4.45 9.67 -15.97
N ASN A 250 5.25 9.84 -17.02
CA ASN A 250 6.70 9.67 -16.95
C ASN A 250 7.43 10.90 -16.40
N GLN A 251 6.72 11.98 -16.07
CA GLN A 251 7.34 13.18 -15.53
C GLN A 251 7.70 12.95 -14.06
N GLU A 252 8.98 13.04 -13.74
CA GLU A 252 9.46 13.01 -12.37
C GLU A 252 9.53 14.40 -11.75
N LEU A 253 9.33 14.46 -10.44
CA LEU A 253 9.53 15.65 -9.62
C LEU A 253 10.71 15.38 -8.68
N GLU A 254 11.73 16.23 -8.70
CA GLU A 254 12.86 16.10 -7.78
C GLU A 254 12.41 16.26 -6.32
N ASN A 255 12.91 15.38 -5.44
CA ASN A 255 12.60 15.43 -4.03
C ASN A 255 13.68 16.21 -3.25
N HIS A 256 13.31 17.43 -2.84
CA HIS A 256 14.13 18.32 -2.00
C HIS A 256 13.64 18.38 -0.55
N ALA A 257 12.68 17.53 -0.16
CA ALA A 257 12.13 17.57 1.20
C ALA A 257 13.07 16.92 2.22
N VAL A 258 12.85 17.28 3.48
CA VAL A 258 13.54 16.66 4.62
C VAL A 258 13.22 15.16 4.65
N GLU A 259 14.25 14.33 4.78
CA GLU A 259 14.07 12.89 4.92
C GLU A 259 13.29 12.57 6.20
N PRO A 260 12.15 11.85 6.11
CA PRO A 260 11.38 11.46 7.29
C PRO A 260 12.16 10.51 8.19
N VAL A 261 12.37 10.88 9.45
CA VAL A 261 13.02 10.02 10.45
C VAL A 261 11.99 9.62 11.50
N ILE A 262 11.67 8.33 11.55
CA ILE A 262 10.81 7.75 12.58
C ILE A 262 11.71 7.28 13.72
N LYS A 263 11.38 7.63 14.97
CA LYS A 263 12.11 7.18 16.16
C LYS A 263 11.23 6.37 17.12
N GLU A 264 9.93 6.53 16.97
CA GLU A 264 8.90 5.95 17.81
C GLU A 264 8.72 4.46 17.50
N THR A 265 8.41 3.69 18.54
CA THR A 265 8.24 2.23 18.48
C THR A 265 7.06 1.72 19.32
N GLU A 266 6.27 2.61 19.93
CA GLU A 266 5.21 2.25 20.88
C GLU A 266 3.93 1.70 20.23
N ARG A 267 3.71 1.98 18.94
CA ARG A 267 2.55 1.53 18.16
C ARG A 267 2.96 0.46 17.15
N MET A 268 1.97 -0.26 16.61
CA MET A 268 2.24 -1.34 15.64
C MET A 268 2.89 -0.84 14.35
N VAL A 269 2.47 0.33 13.88
CA VAL A 269 2.94 0.92 12.63
C VAL A 269 3.07 2.43 12.75
N TYR A 270 4.06 2.99 12.07
CA TYR A 270 4.23 4.42 11.87
C TYR A 270 4.36 4.72 10.39
N VAL A 271 3.58 5.68 9.90
CA VAL A 271 3.66 6.17 8.52
C VAL A 271 4.12 7.61 8.54
N ALA A 272 5.25 7.90 7.91
CA ALA A 272 5.79 9.24 7.81
C ALA A 272 5.58 9.81 6.41
N PHE A 273 5.10 11.05 6.33
CA PHE A 273 4.86 11.78 5.07
C PHE A 273 5.69 13.05 5.06
N SER A 274 6.57 13.19 4.07
CA SER A 274 7.33 14.43 3.87
C SER A 274 6.49 15.52 3.21
N GLU A 275 6.97 16.76 3.24
CA GLU A 275 6.39 17.86 2.46
C GLU A 275 6.26 17.51 0.96
N TYR A 276 7.23 16.75 0.42
CA TYR A 276 7.24 16.31 -0.98
C TYR A 276 6.02 15.47 -1.37
N PHE A 277 5.54 14.62 -0.46
CA PHE A 277 4.32 13.82 -0.70
C PHE A 277 3.11 14.73 -0.99
N PHE A 278 2.93 15.79 -0.21
CA PHE A 278 1.82 16.73 -0.39
C PHE A 278 2.07 17.70 -1.56
N ASP A 279 3.30 18.18 -1.70
CA ASP A 279 3.69 19.11 -2.77
C ASP A 279 3.53 18.48 -4.16
N SER A 280 3.90 17.21 -4.32
CA SER A 280 3.73 16.49 -5.58
C SER A 280 2.25 16.36 -5.98
N ALA A 281 1.35 16.10 -5.01
CA ALA A 281 -0.10 16.07 -5.26
C ALA A 281 -0.63 17.41 -5.77
N MET A 282 -0.27 18.50 -5.08
CA MET A 282 -0.70 19.85 -5.44
C MET A 282 -0.09 20.30 -6.78
N HIS A 283 1.13 19.87 -7.09
CA HIS A 283 1.76 20.10 -8.38
C HIS A 283 1.04 19.36 -9.51
N ALA A 284 0.69 18.09 -9.32
CA ALA A 284 -0.02 17.29 -10.32
C ALA A 284 -1.41 17.87 -10.63
N TYR A 285 -2.17 18.28 -9.59
CA TYR A 285 -3.46 18.96 -9.80
C TYR A 285 -3.33 20.34 -10.46
N PHE A 286 -2.25 21.07 -10.16
CA PHE A 286 -1.97 22.34 -10.84
C PHE A 286 -1.67 22.12 -12.33
N GLN A 287 -0.86 21.12 -12.67
CA GLN A 287 -0.57 20.75 -14.06
C GLN A 287 -1.83 20.29 -14.82
N ALA A 288 -2.74 19.60 -14.15
CA ALA A 288 -4.03 19.22 -14.71
C ALA A 288 -4.97 20.42 -14.96
N GLY A 289 -4.65 21.62 -14.46
CA GLY A 289 -5.46 22.82 -14.65
C GLY A 289 -6.76 22.83 -13.85
N VAL A 290 -6.94 21.93 -12.88
CA VAL A 290 -8.20 21.75 -12.13
C VAL A 290 -8.29 22.57 -10.84
N LEU A 291 -7.23 23.31 -10.49
CA LEU A 291 -7.22 24.22 -9.35
C LEU A 291 -7.87 25.57 -9.71
N ALA A 292 -9.10 25.51 -10.21
CA ALA A 292 -9.91 26.65 -10.61
C ALA A 292 -11.38 26.46 -10.18
N ILE A 293 -12.01 27.55 -9.74
CA ILE A 293 -13.44 27.61 -9.42
C ILE A 293 -14.04 28.79 -10.16
N GLU A 294 -15.18 28.56 -10.78
CA GLU A 294 -15.93 29.55 -11.54
C GLU A 294 -17.31 29.74 -10.93
N LEU A 295 -17.68 31.00 -10.67
CA LEU A 295 -18.98 31.42 -10.17
C LEU A 295 -19.56 32.45 -11.13
N GLU A 296 -20.77 32.20 -11.62
CA GLU A 296 -21.44 33.09 -12.57
C GLU A 296 -22.89 33.33 -12.16
N GLY A 297 -23.36 34.57 -12.37
CA GLY A 297 -24.73 34.98 -12.12
C GLY A 297 -25.14 34.74 -10.67
N GLU A 298 -26.24 34.02 -10.47
CA GLU A 298 -26.82 33.74 -9.13
C GLU A 298 -25.90 32.97 -8.18
N LYS A 299 -24.83 32.34 -8.69
CA LYS A 299 -23.82 31.66 -7.86
C LYS A 299 -22.88 32.65 -7.17
N VAL A 300 -22.84 33.90 -7.60
CA VAL A 300 -22.08 34.96 -6.94
C VAL A 300 -22.87 35.44 -5.71
N PRO A 301 -22.25 35.49 -4.51
CA PRO A 301 -22.94 35.98 -3.32
C PRO A 301 -23.45 37.41 -3.52
N LYS A 302 -24.72 37.66 -3.18
CA LYS A 302 -25.38 38.96 -3.40
C LYS A 302 -24.64 40.12 -2.74
N ASP A 303 -24.13 39.94 -1.52
CA ASP A 303 -23.37 40.98 -0.83
C ASP A 303 -22.09 41.35 -1.58
N LEU A 304 -21.40 40.35 -2.14
CA LEU A 304 -20.20 40.56 -2.94
C LEU A 304 -20.56 41.21 -4.28
N GLU A 305 -21.64 40.79 -4.93
CA GLU A 305 -22.14 41.41 -6.16
C GLU A 305 -22.47 42.90 -5.96
N VAL A 306 -23.23 43.23 -4.92
CA VAL A 306 -23.62 44.63 -4.62
C VAL A 306 -22.38 45.49 -4.37
N LEU A 307 -21.43 45.00 -3.57
CA LEU A 307 -20.21 45.73 -3.27
C LEU A 307 -19.32 45.89 -4.48
N LEU A 308 -19.14 44.82 -5.27
CA LEU A 308 -18.41 44.88 -6.53
C LEU A 308 -19.01 45.97 -7.40
N ARG A 309 -20.32 45.91 -7.68
CA ARG A 309 -21.05 46.92 -8.47
C ARG A 309 -20.87 48.34 -7.92
N ALA A 310 -20.93 48.53 -6.61
CA ALA A 310 -20.80 49.84 -5.99
C ALA A 310 -19.36 50.42 -6.05
N THR A 311 -18.32 49.59 -5.90
CA THR A 311 -16.93 50.08 -5.78
C THR A 311 -16.17 50.11 -7.10
N PHE A 312 -16.22 49.04 -7.89
CA PHE A 312 -15.40 48.88 -9.10
C PHE A 312 -16.14 49.27 -10.38
N PHE A 313 -17.48 49.28 -10.36
CA PHE A 313 -18.29 49.38 -11.58
C PHE A 313 -18.94 50.75 -11.72
N GLY A 314 -18.93 51.59 -10.69
CA GLY A 314 -19.49 52.96 -10.74
C GLY A 314 -18.97 53.77 -11.93
N THR A 315 -17.71 53.59 -12.31
CA THR A 315 -17.10 54.23 -13.50
C THR A 315 -17.38 53.50 -14.81
N ILE A 316 -17.49 52.17 -14.82
CA ILE A 316 -17.81 51.38 -16.04
C ILE A 316 -19.29 51.51 -16.42
N PHE A 317 -20.19 51.64 -15.44
CA PHE A 317 -21.60 51.97 -15.65
C PHE A 317 -21.77 53.33 -16.36
N MET A 318 -20.85 54.28 -16.15
CA MET A 318 -20.85 55.54 -16.88
C MET A 318 -20.37 55.42 -18.33
N LEU A 319 -19.68 54.34 -18.69
CA LEU A 319 -19.13 54.13 -20.05
C LEU A 319 -20.10 53.39 -20.97
N ASN A 320 -20.92 52.46 -20.44
CA ASN A 320 -21.91 51.74 -21.27
C ASN A 320 -23.11 51.20 -20.46
N PRO A 321 -24.29 51.86 -20.54
CA PRO A 321 -25.50 51.43 -19.84
C PRO A 321 -26.00 50.03 -20.22
N ALA A 322 -25.69 49.55 -21.44
CA ALA A 322 -26.16 48.26 -21.94
C ALA A 322 -25.52 47.06 -21.23
N VAL A 323 -24.50 47.29 -20.40
CA VAL A 323 -23.77 46.26 -19.65
C VAL A 323 -24.12 46.29 -18.16
N VAL A 324 -24.99 47.21 -17.74
CA VAL A 324 -25.33 47.44 -16.33
C VAL A 324 -25.94 46.19 -15.70
N ASP A 325 -26.85 45.50 -16.40
CA ASP A 325 -27.55 44.33 -15.86
C ASP A 325 -26.88 43.00 -16.23
N ALA A 326 -25.69 43.02 -16.84
CA ALA A 326 -25.01 41.77 -17.20
C ALA A 326 -24.58 40.99 -15.93
N PRO A 327 -24.71 39.65 -15.93
CA PRO A 327 -24.27 38.82 -14.81
C PRO A 327 -22.75 38.91 -14.59
N LEU A 328 -22.36 38.85 -13.32
CA LEU A 328 -20.95 38.76 -12.92
C LEU A 328 -20.43 37.33 -13.09
N ARG A 329 -19.17 37.24 -13.52
CA ARG A 329 -18.39 36.00 -13.54
C ARG A 329 -17.11 36.21 -12.75
N LEU A 330 -16.91 35.36 -11.74
CA LEU A 330 -15.74 35.31 -10.89
C LEU A 330 -15.00 34.00 -11.16
N VAL A 331 -13.75 34.10 -11.60
CA VAL A 331 -12.87 32.96 -11.80
C VAL A 331 -11.73 33.04 -10.80
N LEU A 332 -11.73 32.12 -9.84
CA LEU A 332 -10.63 31.95 -8.90
C LEU A 332 -9.75 30.80 -9.37
N GLN A 333 -8.50 31.07 -9.72
CA GLN A 333 -7.59 30.08 -10.27
C GLN A 333 -6.21 30.15 -9.61
N ALA A 334 -5.62 29.02 -9.26
CA ALA A 334 -4.25 28.96 -8.76
C ALA A 334 -3.26 29.52 -9.80
N SER A 335 -2.35 30.40 -9.37
CA SER A 335 -1.34 31.01 -10.23
C SER A 335 -0.01 30.24 -10.24
N ALA A 336 0.19 29.39 -9.23
CA ALA A 336 1.36 28.54 -9.05
C ALA A 336 0.95 27.28 -8.26
N PRO A 337 1.73 26.18 -8.32
CA PRO A 337 1.51 25.01 -7.48
C PRO A 337 1.50 25.41 -5.99
N PRO A 338 0.42 25.06 -5.25
CA PRO A 338 0.40 25.27 -3.80
C PRO A 338 1.54 24.54 -3.09
N ARG A 339 1.98 25.06 -1.94
CA ARG A 339 3.12 24.54 -1.18
C ARG A 339 2.74 24.18 0.25
N CYS A 340 3.08 22.97 0.68
CA CYS A 340 2.89 22.45 2.02
C CYS A 340 4.12 22.73 2.86
N VAL A 341 3.92 23.23 4.08
CA VAL A 341 4.97 23.40 5.06
C VAL A 341 4.55 22.74 6.36
N ILE A 342 5.34 21.80 6.83
CA ILE A 342 5.12 21.04 8.06
C ILE A 342 6.10 21.52 9.12
N LYS A 343 5.54 21.98 10.24
CA LYS A 343 6.29 22.42 11.42
C LYS A 343 5.76 21.69 12.64
N PRO A 344 6.53 21.61 13.74
CA PRO A 344 6.02 21.06 15.00
C PRO A 344 4.73 21.72 15.50
N SER A 345 4.53 23.01 15.20
CA SER A 345 3.31 23.76 15.55
C SER A 345 2.08 23.40 14.72
N GLY A 346 2.24 22.67 13.60
CA GLY A 346 1.15 22.35 12.68
C GLY A 346 1.55 22.42 11.21
N THR A 347 0.68 21.86 10.36
CA THR A 347 0.82 21.85 8.91
C THR A 347 0.07 23.01 8.27
N SER A 348 0.69 23.65 7.27
CA SER A 348 0.06 24.75 6.54
C SER A 348 0.30 24.67 5.05
N VAL A 349 -0.70 25.07 4.26
CA VAL A 349 -0.63 25.13 2.80
C VAL A 349 -0.69 26.59 2.36
N SER A 350 0.27 27.01 1.57
CA SER A 350 0.31 28.34 0.95
C SER A 350 -0.21 28.25 -0.47
N VAL A 351 -1.20 29.08 -0.80
CA VAL A 351 -1.86 29.11 -2.10
C VAL A 351 -1.73 30.51 -2.69
N SER A 352 -1.23 30.60 -3.92
CA SER A 352 -1.24 31.83 -4.71
C SER A 352 -2.23 31.65 -5.86
N ALA A 353 -3.12 32.62 -6.05
CA ALA A 353 -4.20 32.54 -7.02
C ALA A 353 -4.49 33.91 -7.65
N PHE A 354 -5.16 33.91 -8.79
CA PHE A 354 -5.77 35.07 -9.39
C PHE A 354 -7.29 35.00 -9.24
N LEU A 355 -7.90 36.13 -8.89
CA LEU A 355 -9.34 36.35 -8.97
C LEU A 355 -9.60 37.26 -10.16
N ASN A 356 -10.13 36.69 -11.24
CA ASN A 356 -10.56 37.42 -12.41
C ASN A 356 -12.05 37.74 -12.30
N ILE A 357 -12.39 39.01 -12.51
CA ILE A 357 -13.75 39.52 -12.42
C ILE A 357 -14.14 40.03 -13.80
N SER A 358 -15.24 39.50 -14.35
CA SER A 358 -15.77 39.89 -15.64
C SER A 358 -17.29 40.03 -15.63
N LEU A 359 -17.81 40.79 -16.59
CA LEU A 359 -19.24 40.82 -16.94
C LEU A 359 -19.48 39.91 -18.13
N VAL A 360 -20.63 39.23 -18.15
CA VAL A 360 -21.02 38.33 -19.24
C VAL A 360 -22.32 38.85 -19.89
N PRO A 361 -22.23 39.77 -20.88
CA PRO A 361 -23.42 40.33 -21.50
C PRO A 361 -24.04 39.36 -22.50
N ALA A 362 -25.37 39.38 -22.64
CA ALA A 362 -26.08 38.48 -23.55
C ALA A 362 -25.58 38.64 -25.01
N GLY A 363 -25.15 37.53 -25.61
CA GLY A 363 -24.68 37.51 -27.00
C GLY A 363 -23.35 38.23 -27.28
N ARG A 364 -22.58 38.58 -26.23
CA ARG A 364 -21.26 39.24 -26.36
C ARG A 364 -20.18 38.48 -25.56
N PRO A 365 -18.90 38.61 -25.93
CA PRO A 365 -17.83 38.03 -25.15
C PRO A 365 -17.74 38.66 -23.75
N PRO A 366 -17.25 37.91 -22.73
CA PRO A 366 -17.05 38.46 -21.40
C PRO A 366 -16.12 39.67 -21.41
N VAL A 367 -16.50 40.71 -20.68
CA VAL A 367 -15.69 41.93 -20.51
C VAL A 367 -14.95 41.82 -19.19
N GLN A 368 -13.63 41.64 -19.24
CA GLN A 368 -12.80 41.57 -18.04
C GLN A 368 -12.67 42.96 -17.42
N LEU A 369 -12.91 43.04 -16.12
CA LEU A 369 -12.93 44.30 -15.36
C LEU A 369 -11.72 44.43 -14.47
N SER A 370 -11.33 43.34 -13.82
CA SER A 370 -10.18 43.34 -12.93
C SER A 370 -9.55 41.96 -12.85
N SER A 371 -8.26 41.94 -12.52
CA SER A 371 -7.50 40.75 -12.19
C SER A 371 -6.71 41.02 -10.92
N MET A 372 -7.09 40.34 -9.84
CA MET A 372 -6.50 40.55 -8.52
C MET A 372 -5.65 39.35 -8.15
N ALA A 373 -4.49 39.59 -7.55
CA ALA A 373 -3.67 38.55 -6.97
C ALA A 373 -4.15 38.26 -5.54
N MET A 374 -4.22 36.98 -5.18
CA MET A 374 -4.58 36.53 -3.86
C MET A 374 -3.54 35.55 -3.33
N GLU A 375 -3.13 35.78 -2.09
CA GLU A 375 -2.27 34.88 -1.32
C GLU A 375 -3.04 34.39 -0.11
N SER A 376 -3.18 33.07 0.03
CA SER A 376 -3.89 32.43 1.12
C SER A 376 -2.98 31.48 1.87
N LYS A 377 -3.18 31.40 3.19
CA LYS A 377 -2.58 30.39 4.05
C LYS A 377 -3.69 29.58 4.70
N LEU A 378 -3.69 28.29 4.42
CA LEU A 378 -4.59 27.30 4.98
C LEU A 378 -3.85 26.54 6.10
N SER A 379 -4.56 26.16 7.16
CA SER A 379 -4.08 25.10 8.08
C SER A 379 -4.60 23.76 7.61
N ALA A 380 -3.76 22.73 7.65
CA ALA A 380 -4.12 21.38 7.26
C ALA A 380 -4.09 20.46 8.48
N LYS A 381 -5.18 19.73 8.68
CA LYS A 381 -5.28 18.62 9.64
C LYS A 381 -5.30 17.34 8.85
N VAL A 382 -4.26 16.53 9.03
CA VAL A 382 -4.10 15.24 8.37
C VAL A 382 -4.56 14.16 9.35
N PHE A 383 -5.25 13.13 8.86
CA PHE A 383 -5.67 11.98 9.64
C PHE A 383 -5.83 10.75 8.75
N LEU A 384 -5.79 9.55 9.34
CA LEU A 384 -6.06 8.29 8.66
C LEU A 384 -7.48 7.84 8.98
N GLN A 385 -8.18 7.30 7.99
CA GLN A 385 -9.47 6.63 8.20
C GLN A 385 -9.52 5.36 7.33
N GLY A 386 -9.58 4.19 7.98
CA GLY A 386 -9.38 2.91 7.30
C GLY A 386 -7.98 2.85 6.72
N LYS A 387 -7.86 2.81 5.39
CA LYS A 387 -6.59 2.88 4.63
C LYS A 387 -6.29 4.23 3.99
N ALA A 388 -7.21 5.19 4.13
CA ALA A 388 -7.12 6.44 3.39
C ALA A 388 -6.53 7.56 4.26
N LEU A 389 -5.52 8.25 3.74
CA LEU A 389 -5.03 9.51 4.26
C LEU A 389 -5.94 10.64 3.79
N ARG A 390 -6.56 11.32 4.75
CA ARG A 390 -7.51 12.40 4.53
C ARG A 390 -6.96 13.70 5.10
N VAL A 391 -7.36 14.80 4.48
CA VAL A 391 -6.94 16.14 4.90
C VAL A 391 -8.18 17.01 5.05
N GLN A 392 -8.25 17.72 6.18
CA GLN A 392 -9.18 18.82 6.38
C GLN A 392 -8.40 20.14 6.39
N LEU A 393 -8.79 21.06 5.52
CA LEU A 393 -8.21 22.38 5.37
C LEU A 393 -9.12 23.42 6.04
N ASP A 394 -8.51 24.42 6.67
CA ASP A 394 -9.20 25.59 7.20
C ASP A 394 -8.49 26.88 6.77
N LEU A 395 -9.24 27.88 6.34
CA LEU A 395 -8.69 29.19 5.95
C LEU A 395 -8.19 29.94 7.19
N ARG A 396 -6.88 30.20 7.27
CA ARG A 396 -6.29 30.97 8.39
C ARG A 396 -6.23 32.45 8.08
N ARG A 397 -5.69 32.80 6.92
CA ARG A 397 -5.57 34.18 6.45
C ARG A 397 -5.49 34.20 4.94
N PHE A 398 -5.96 35.29 4.35
CA PHE A 398 -5.74 35.60 2.96
C PHE A 398 -5.41 37.09 2.82
N ARG A 399 -4.78 37.43 1.71
CA ARG A 399 -4.49 38.78 1.27
C ARG A 399 -4.88 38.88 -0.19
N ILE A 400 -5.50 39.99 -0.57
CA ILE A 400 -5.86 40.29 -1.94
C ILE A 400 -5.31 41.67 -2.30
N TYR A 401 -4.73 41.79 -3.49
CA TYR A 401 -4.12 43.03 -3.98
C TYR A 401 -4.12 43.06 -5.51
N SER A 402 -4.13 44.27 -6.09
CA SER A 402 -3.93 44.45 -7.53
C SER A 402 -2.44 44.60 -7.83
N LYS A 403 -1.93 43.83 -8.80
CA LYS A 403 -0.55 44.00 -9.29
C LYS A 403 -0.38 45.21 -10.21
N GLN A 404 -1.49 45.76 -10.71
CA GLN A 404 -1.49 46.84 -11.69
C GLN A 404 -1.62 48.22 -11.04
N SER A 405 -2.30 48.32 -9.89
CA SER A 405 -2.57 49.60 -9.24
C SER A 405 -2.63 49.53 -7.71
N ALA A 406 -1.89 50.43 -7.06
CA ALA A 406 -1.95 50.62 -5.60
C ALA A 406 -3.28 51.24 -5.16
N LEU A 407 -3.89 52.10 -5.99
CA LEU A 407 -5.20 52.70 -5.74
C LEU A 407 -6.32 51.65 -5.79
N GLU A 408 -6.26 50.74 -6.76
CA GLU A 408 -7.19 49.60 -6.80
C GLU A 408 -7.06 48.75 -5.54
N SER A 409 -5.83 48.52 -5.07
CA SER A 409 -5.58 47.75 -3.84
C SER A 409 -6.19 48.40 -2.59
N LEU A 410 -6.29 49.73 -2.53
CA LEU A 410 -6.97 50.44 -1.45
C LEU A 410 -8.49 50.27 -1.50
N ALA A 411 -9.08 50.22 -2.71
CA ALA A 411 -10.51 49.95 -2.89
C ALA A 411 -10.92 48.52 -2.49
N LEU A 412 -9.97 47.58 -2.40
CA LEU A 412 -10.21 46.19 -1.99
C LEU A 412 -10.51 46.02 -0.50
N PHE A 413 -10.30 47.04 0.33
CA PHE A 413 -10.55 46.93 1.77
C PHE A 413 -12.01 46.55 2.05
N SER A 414 -12.96 47.15 1.34
CA SER A 414 -14.39 46.86 1.45
C SER A 414 -14.78 45.45 0.97
N LEU A 415 -13.95 44.83 0.11
CA LEU A 415 -14.18 43.48 -0.41
C LEU A 415 -13.63 42.37 0.50
N GLN A 416 -12.84 42.70 1.52
CA GLN A 416 -12.21 41.67 2.36
C GLN A 416 -13.26 40.81 3.10
N ALA A 417 -14.26 41.42 3.75
CA ALA A 417 -15.24 40.65 4.52
C ALA A 417 -16.11 39.73 3.63
N PRO A 418 -16.72 40.22 2.53
CA PRO A 418 -17.48 39.36 1.62
C PRO A 418 -16.63 38.27 0.97
N LEU A 419 -15.40 38.58 0.57
CA LEU A 419 -14.50 37.59 -0.03
C LEU A 419 -14.08 36.52 0.99
N LYS A 420 -13.85 36.91 2.24
CA LYS A 420 -13.64 35.96 3.33
C LYS A 420 -14.82 35.01 3.48
N THR A 421 -16.05 35.54 3.47
CA THR A 421 -17.28 34.76 3.55
C THR A 421 -17.39 33.78 2.37
N LEU A 422 -17.14 34.24 1.14
CA LEU A 422 -17.11 33.39 -0.05
C LEU A 422 -16.09 32.26 0.09
N LEU A 423 -14.86 32.58 0.51
CA LEU A 423 -13.81 31.59 0.69
C LEU A 423 -14.22 30.57 1.75
N GLN A 424 -14.71 31.00 2.91
CA GLN A 424 -15.02 30.13 4.05
C GLN A 424 -16.29 29.29 3.85
N LEU A 425 -17.36 29.85 3.30
CA LEU A 425 -18.67 29.18 3.24
C LEU A 425 -18.96 28.50 1.91
N THR A 426 -18.27 28.88 0.83
CA THR A 426 -18.51 28.31 -0.50
C THR A 426 -17.31 27.49 -0.98
N ILE A 427 -16.11 28.08 -0.96
CA ILE A 427 -14.92 27.43 -1.54
C ILE A 427 -14.34 26.35 -0.61
N MET A 428 -14.18 26.64 0.69
CA MET A 428 -13.60 25.69 1.64
C MET A 428 -14.39 24.37 1.75
N PRO A 429 -15.74 24.35 1.75
CA PRO A 429 -16.49 23.10 1.73
C PRO A 429 -16.21 22.24 0.49
N ILE A 430 -16.15 22.84 -0.70
CA ILE A 430 -15.84 22.12 -1.96
C ILE A 430 -14.45 21.49 -1.89
N ILE A 431 -13.46 22.24 -1.40
CA ILE A 431 -12.09 21.74 -1.23
C ILE A 431 -12.09 20.58 -0.23
N ASN A 432 -12.72 20.76 0.93
CA ASN A 432 -12.76 19.75 1.98
C ASN A 432 -13.53 18.48 1.57
N GLU A 433 -14.56 18.61 0.75
CA GLU A 433 -15.26 17.44 0.18
C GLU A 433 -14.29 16.58 -0.65
N ARG A 434 -13.42 17.21 -1.45
CA ARG A 434 -12.41 16.50 -2.25
C ARG A 434 -11.28 15.94 -1.39
N THR A 435 -10.71 16.73 -0.48
CA THR A 435 -9.57 16.29 0.34
C THR A 435 -9.94 15.25 1.41
N LYS A 436 -11.22 15.17 1.79
CA LYS A 436 -11.75 14.10 2.66
C LYS A 436 -12.00 12.78 1.94
N LYS A 437 -12.05 12.73 0.58
CA LYS A 437 -12.01 11.44 -0.13
C LYS A 437 -10.69 10.71 0.18
N GLY A 438 -9.60 11.49 0.20
CA GLY A 438 -8.28 11.04 0.60
C GLY A 438 -7.58 10.17 -0.45
N VAL A 439 -6.41 9.65 -0.08
CA VAL A 439 -5.58 8.77 -0.90
C VAL A 439 -5.29 7.49 -0.13
N GLN A 440 -5.29 6.34 -0.80
CA GLN A 440 -4.97 5.07 -0.15
C GLN A 440 -3.47 5.00 0.18
N ILE A 441 -3.16 4.50 1.37
CA ILE A 441 -1.80 4.21 1.83
C ILE A 441 -1.45 2.76 1.46
N PRO A 442 -0.18 2.46 1.10
CA PRO A 442 0.21 1.13 0.61
C PRO A 442 0.21 0.08 1.73
N LEU A 443 -0.98 -0.42 2.07
CA LEU A 443 -1.23 -1.56 2.93
C LEU A 443 -1.84 -2.72 2.12
N PRO A 444 -1.56 -3.99 2.48
CA PRO A 444 -2.20 -5.16 1.87
C PRO A 444 -3.72 -5.14 2.01
N GLU A 445 -4.44 -5.81 1.10
CA GLU A 445 -5.88 -6.02 1.26
C GLU A 445 -6.20 -6.74 2.58
N GLY A 446 -7.30 -6.36 3.23
CA GLY A 446 -7.75 -6.97 4.49
C GLY A 446 -7.19 -6.33 5.77
N MET A 447 -6.31 -5.34 5.68
CA MET A 447 -5.69 -4.70 6.86
C MET A 447 -5.93 -3.20 6.94
N ASP A 448 -6.48 -2.70 8.05
CA ASP A 448 -6.78 -1.28 8.24
C ASP A 448 -6.02 -0.66 9.42
N PHE A 449 -5.83 0.66 9.38
CA PHE A 449 -5.30 1.42 10.51
C PHE A 449 -6.40 1.68 11.54
N THR A 450 -6.01 1.66 12.81
CA THR A 450 -6.87 1.99 13.95
C THR A 450 -6.11 2.82 14.98
N LYS A 451 -6.83 3.62 15.78
CA LYS A 451 -6.26 4.42 16.89
C LYS A 451 -5.08 5.30 16.46
N GLU A 452 -5.28 6.07 15.40
CA GLU A 452 -4.25 6.92 14.80
C GLU A 452 -3.89 8.11 15.69
N VAL A 453 -2.61 8.45 15.71
CA VAL A 453 -2.06 9.64 16.38
C VAL A 453 -1.11 10.35 15.42
N VAL A 454 -1.39 11.62 15.15
CA VAL A 454 -0.59 12.43 14.22
C VAL A 454 0.36 13.35 14.99
N THR A 455 1.64 13.27 14.66
CA THR A 455 2.71 14.09 15.22
C THR A 455 3.42 14.84 14.10
N ASN A 456 3.51 16.17 14.21
CA ASN A 456 4.22 16.99 13.23
C ASN A 456 5.68 17.21 13.66
N HIS A 457 6.57 17.10 12.69
CA HIS A 457 8.01 17.36 12.83
C HIS A 457 8.41 18.54 11.94
N ALA A 458 9.70 18.82 11.81
CA ALA A 458 10.20 19.80 10.86
C ALA A 458 10.35 19.15 9.47
N GLY A 459 9.47 19.50 8.52
CA GLY A 459 9.52 19.02 7.13
C GLY A 459 8.80 17.70 6.83
N PHE A 460 8.28 17.02 7.85
CA PHE A 460 7.48 15.81 7.71
C PHE A 460 6.52 15.65 8.89
N LEU A 461 5.50 14.83 8.72
CA LEU A 461 4.62 14.39 9.80
C LEU A 461 4.63 12.87 9.89
N THR A 462 4.29 12.35 11.06
CA THR A 462 4.19 10.92 11.35
C THR A 462 2.78 10.61 11.84
N VAL A 463 2.25 9.46 11.41
CA VAL A 463 1.00 8.91 11.91
C VAL A 463 1.32 7.55 12.53
N GLY A 464 1.31 7.48 13.86
CA GLY A 464 1.40 6.21 14.59
C GLY A 464 0.01 5.59 14.72
N ALA A 465 -0.11 4.30 14.45
CA ALA A 465 -1.40 3.60 14.49
C ALA A 465 -1.23 2.13 14.90
N ASP A 466 -2.33 1.53 15.31
CA ASP A 466 -2.45 0.08 15.47
C ASP A 466 -3.04 -0.53 14.19
N LEU A 467 -2.73 -1.79 13.91
CA LEU A 467 -3.23 -2.51 12.75
C LEU A 467 -4.38 -3.44 13.13
N HIS A 468 -5.31 -3.65 12.22
CA HIS A 468 -6.40 -4.61 12.39
C HIS A 468 -6.70 -5.36 11.09
N PHE A 469 -6.78 -6.69 11.18
CA PHE A 469 -7.24 -7.54 10.08
C PHE A 469 -8.77 -7.54 10.01
N GLN A 470 -9.33 -6.87 9.00
CA GLN A 470 -10.76 -6.94 8.67
C GLN A 470 -11.13 -8.27 8.00
N LYS A 471 -10.17 -8.86 7.29
CA LYS A 471 -10.30 -10.15 6.60
C LYS A 471 -9.09 -11.00 6.94
N GLY A 472 -9.30 -12.30 7.08
CA GLY A 472 -8.21 -13.23 7.36
C GLY A 472 -7.29 -13.39 6.15
N LEU A 473 -6.03 -13.78 6.40
CA LEU A 473 -5.03 -13.96 5.34
C LEU A 473 -5.53 -14.86 4.21
N ARG A 474 -6.09 -16.02 4.58
CA ARG A 474 -6.60 -17.02 3.62
C ARG A 474 -7.75 -16.50 2.77
N GLU A 475 -8.67 -15.74 3.35
CA GLU A 475 -9.82 -15.17 2.61
C GLU A 475 -9.32 -14.26 1.48
N VAL A 476 -8.33 -13.42 1.77
CA VAL A 476 -7.74 -12.52 0.77
C VAL A 476 -6.98 -13.33 -0.28
N ILE A 477 -6.16 -14.28 0.12
CA ILE A 477 -5.39 -15.13 -0.81
C ILE A 477 -6.33 -15.90 -1.76
N GLU A 478 -7.41 -16.50 -1.25
CA GLU A 478 -8.37 -17.25 -2.06
C GLU A 478 -9.10 -16.35 -3.06
N LYS A 479 -9.41 -15.10 -2.70
CA LYS A 479 -9.99 -14.11 -3.61
C LYS A 479 -9.07 -13.79 -4.80
N TYR A 480 -7.76 -13.77 -4.58
CA TYR A 480 -6.76 -13.43 -5.59
C TYR A 480 -6.13 -14.64 -6.28
N ARG A 481 -6.56 -15.86 -5.92
CA ARG A 481 -6.15 -17.08 -6.61
C ARG A 481 -6.77 -17.06 -8.01
N SER A 482 -5.92 -16.98 -9.03
CA SER A 482 -6.37 -17.17 -10.41
C SER A 482 -7.04 -18.54 -10.53
N VAL A 483 -8.29 -18.56 -10.97
CA VAL A 483 -8.97 -19.80 -11.38
C VAL A 483 -8.11 -20.42 -12.49
N PRO A 484 -7.72 -21.72 -12.39
CA PRO A 484 -7.02 -22.37 -13.48
C PRO A 484 -7.90 -22.28 -14.73
N THR A 485 -7.40 -21.65 -15.79
CA THR A 485 -8.05 -21.64 -17.09
C THR A 485 -8.11 -23.09 -17.58
N THR A 486 -9.26 -23.75 -17.42
CA THR A 486 -9.52 -25.02 -18.06
C THR A 486 -9.36 -24.80 -19.58
N PRO A 487 -8.52 -25.57 -20.30
CA PRO A 487 -8.46 -25.46 -21.74
C PRO A 487 -9.84 -25.86 -22.28
N THR A 488 -10.60 -24.89 -22.80
CA THR A 488 -11.79 -25.17 -23.60
C THR A 488 -11.35 -26.04 -24.78
N ALA A 489 -11.86 -27.26 -24.82
CA ALA A 489 -11.73 -28.15 -25.95
C ALA A 489 -12.18 -27.44 -27.23
N PRO A 490 -11.51 -27.66 -28.38
CA PRO A 490 -11.87 -26.99 -29.62
C PRO A 490 -13.25 -27.47 -30.08
N THR A 491 -14.23 -26.58 -30.03
CA THR A 491 -15.52 -26.75 -30.72
C THR A 491 -15.26 -26.82 -32.22
N SER A 492 -15.56 -27.98 -32.81
CA SER A 492 -15.61 -28.21 -34.25
C SER A 492 -16.61 -27.25 -34.91
N GLN A 493 -16.11 -26.36 -35.78
CA GLN A 493 -16.95 -25.58 -36.69
C GLN A 493 -17.49 -26.48 -37.82
N PRO A 494 -18.77 -26.36 -38.21
CA PRO A 494 -19.27 -26.98 -39.43
C PRO A 494 -18.72 -26.22 -40.66
N ALA A 495 -18.29 -27.00 -41.66
CA ALA A 495 -17.78 -26.49 -42.93
C ALA A 495 -18.81 -25.61 -43.65
N ALA A 496 -18.35 -24.47 -44.18
CA ALA A 496 -19.12 -23.61 -45.08
C ALA A 496 -19.19 -24.23 -46.50
N PRO A 497 -20.32 -24.13 -47.21
CA PRO A 497 -20.43 -24.62 -48.58
C PRO A 497 -19.71 -23.67 -49.55
N SER A 498 -18.97 -24.26 -50.49
CA SER A 498 -18.27 -23.61 -51.58
C SER A 498 -19.23 -22.89 -52.53
N ALA A 499 -18.99 -21.60 -52.77
CA ALA A 499 -19.66 -20.83 -53.82
C ALA A 499 -19.01 -21.10 -55.19
N ASP A 500 -19.84 -21.51 -56.15
CA ASP A 500 -19.53 -21.79 -57.55
C ASP A 500 -19.44 -20.47 -58.34
N PRO A 501 -18.32 -20.14 -59.01
CA PRO A 501 -18.17 -18.89 -59.75
C PRO A 501 -18.61 -19.08 -61.20
N ARG A 502 -19.93 -19.15 -61.42
CA ARG A 502 -20.56 -18.85 -62.72
C ARG A 502 -21.94 -18.26 -62.50
N GLN A 503 -22.05 -16.93 -62.55
CA GLN A 503 -23.08 -16.19 -63.29
C GLN A 503 -22.97 -14.68 -63.02
N LEU A 504 -22.66 -13.95 -64.10
CA LEU A 504 -22.86 -12.53 -64.41
C LEU A 504 -22.24 -11.45 -63.51
#